data_AF-A0A0U1HYD8-F1
#
_entry.id   AF-A0A0U1HYD8-F1
#
_cell.length_a   1.000
_cell.length_b   1.000
_cell.length_c   1.000
_cell.angle_alpha   90.00
_cell.angle_beta   90.00
_cell.angle_gamma   90.00
#
_symmetry.space_group_name_H-M   'P 1'
#
loop_
_entity.id
_entity.type
_entity.pdbx_description
1 polymer ?
#
loop_
_entity_poly.entity_id
_entity_poly.type
_entity_poly.pdbx_seq_one_letter_code
_entity_poly.pdbx_strand_id
1 'polypeptide(L)'
;MRQVQKITVNNNGGYVFNFSIQWLSSDGHWNTTDWNSGNYPVAQSRTTPPLNEIGVPESASAVTPYGHAVLGSSGQGTPFVGFSNNGQIATYEAVGTTIIGFGVRLIE
;
A
#
# COMPACT_ATOMS: atom_id res chain seq x y z
N MET A 1 -12.78 -5.38 8.51
CA MET A 1 -11.73 -4.99 7.56
C MET A 1 -12.40 -4.69 6.21
N ARG A 2 -12.17 -3.52 5.60
CA ARG A 2 -12.77 -3.19 4.29
C ARG A 2 -12.24 -4.15 3.22
N GLN A 3 -13.10 -4.67 2.35
CA GLN A 3 -12.74 -5.62 1.29
C GLN A 3 -12.53 -4.87 -0.04
N VAL A 4 -11.37 -5.01 -0.66
CA VAL A 4 -11.02 -4.26 -1.89
C VAL A 4 -10.32 -5.12 -2.93
N GLN A 5 -10.42 -4.72 -4.19
CA GLN A 5 -9.72 -5.34 -5.30
C GLN A 5 -8.43 -4.60 -5.67
N LYS A 6 -8.34 -3.29 -5.40
CA LYS A 6 -7.17 -2.45 -5.72
C LYS A 6 -6.86 -1.48 -4.58
N ILE A 7 -5.63 -0.97 -4.58
CA ILE A 7 -5.17 0.03 -3.62
C ILE A 7 -4.62 1.23 -4.39
N THR A 8 -5.02 2.44 -3.99
CA THR A 8 -4.43 3.71 -4.42
C THR A 8 -3.66 4.31 -3.26
N VAL A 9 -2.46 4.86 -3.52
CA VAL A 9 -1.74 5.66 -2.53
C VAL A 9 -1.44 7.05 -3.09
N ASN A 10 -1.96 8.07 -2.43
CA ASN A 10 -1.68 9.48 -2.70
C ASN A 10 -0.41 9.89 -1.96
N ASN A 11 0.55 10.50 -2.65
CA ASN A 11 1.74 11.03 -2.01
C ASN A 11 1.51 12.49 -1.58
N ASN A 12 1.21 12.69 -0.29
CA ASN A 12 1.13 14.00 0.35
C ASN A 12 2.38 14.27 1.22
N GLY A 13 3.39 13.40 1.15
CA GLY A 13 4.66 13.56 1.84
C GLY A 13 5.63 14.46 1.09
N GLY A 14 6.53 15.11 1.82
CA GLY A 14 7.58 15.96 1.27
C GLY A 14 8.75 15.16 0.65
N TYR A 15 8.46 14.11 -0.13
CA TYR A 15 9.45 13.18 -0.69
C TYR A 15 8.97 12.54 -1.99
N VAL A 16 9.90 11.92 -2.72
CA VAL A 16 9.55 10.94 -3.78
C VAL A 16 9.17 9.64 -3.10
N PHE A 17 8.06 9.05 -3.50
CA PHE A 17 7.48 7.87 -2.85
C PHE A 17 7.40 6.68 -3.80
N ASN A 18 7.47 5.48 -3.22
CA ASN A 18 7.26 4.20 -3.87
C ASN A 18 6.51 3.29 -2.89
N PHE A 19 5.67 2.39 -3.39
CA PHE A 19 5.11 1.33 -2.56
C PHE A 19 4.98 0.01 -3.31
N SER A 20 5.10 -1.07 -2.54
CA SER A 20 4.64 -2.42 -2.90
C SER A 20 3.42 -2.78 -2.05
N ILE A 21 2.81 -3.93 -2.32
CA ILE A 21 1.77 -4.46 -1.44
C ILE A 21 2.36 -5.53 -0.54
N GLN A 22 2.03 -5.44 0.75
CA GLN A 22 2.25 -6.50 1.71
C GLN A 22 0.95 -7.20 2.06
N TRP A 23 1.01 -8.50 2.27
CA TRP A 23 -0.12 -9.30 2.69
C TRP A 23 0.29 -10.35 3.72
N LEU A 24 -0.61 -10.63 4.64
CA LEU A 24 -0.43 -11.59 5.71
C LEU A 24 -0.97 -12.94 5.26
N SER A 25 -0.11 -13.95 5.15
CA SER A 25 -0.53 -15.32 4.89
C SER A 25 -1.24 -15.91 6.10
N SER A 26 -2.04 -16.96 5.87
CA SER A 26 -2.82 -17.63 6.91
C SER A 26 -1.98 -18.26 8.03
N ASP A 27 -0.69 -18.50 7.77
CA ASP A 27 0.30 -18.98 8.74
C ASP A 27 0.95 -17.84 9.54
N GLY A 28 0.56 -16.59 9.30
CA GLY A 28 1.03 -15.41 10.04
C GLY A 28 2.29 -14.75 9.48
N HIS A 29 2.76 -15.16 8.29
CA HIS A 29 3.92 -14.53 7.65
C HIS A 29 3.53 -13.33 6.76
N TRP A 30 4.30 -12.26 6.82
CA TRP A 30 4.16 -11.14 5.91
C TRP A 30 4.94 -11.41 4.62
N ASN A 31 4.23 -11.28 3.50
CA ASN A 31 4.78 -11.41 2.16
C ASN A 31 4.71 -10.06 1.46
N THR A 32 5.66 -9.76 0.58
CA THR A 32 5.67 -8.53 -0.24
C THR A 32 5.57 -8.92 -1.70
N THR A 33 4.74 -8.22 -2.47
CA THR A 33 4.60 -8.44 -3.91
C THR A 33 5.85 -7.98 -4.66
N ASP A 34 6.23 -8.66 -5.74
CA ASP A 34 7.30 -8.20 -6.65
C ASP A 34 6.92 -6.91 -7.39
N TRP A 35 5.62 -6.67 -7.57
CA TRP A 35 5.11 -5.42 -8.11
C TRP A 35 5.38 -4.26 -7.14
N ASN A 36 5.75 -3.10 -7.72
CA ASN A 36 5.81 -1.83 -7.03
C ASN A 36 5.28 -0.70 -7.93
N SER A 37 4.91 0.42 -7.32
CA SER A 37 4.30 1.57 -7.99
C SER A 37 5.24 2.36 -8.92
N GLY A 38 6.54 2.06 -8.92
CA GLY A 38 7.58 2.97 -9.37
C GLY A 38 7.71 4.20 -8.44
N ASN A 39 8.70 5.05 -8.71
CA ASN A 39 8.91 6.30 -7.97
C ASN A 39 7.96 7.38 -8.49
N TYR A 40 7.30 8.11 -7.60
CA TYR A 40 6.45 9.24 -7.97
C TYR A 40 6.54 10.40 -6.96
N PRO A 41 6.52 11.66 -7.42
CA PRO A 41 6.67 12.84 -6.57
C PRO A 41 5.40 13.14 -5.75
N VAL A 42 5.49 14.16 -4.91
CA VAL A 42 4.36 14.71 -4.15
C VAL A 42 3.21 15.15 -5.06
N ALA A 43 1.98 15.13 -4.53
CA ALA A 43 0.73 15.47 -5.19
C ALA A 43 0.38 14.56 -6.39
N GLN A 44 0.98 13.36 -6.45
CA GLN A 44 0.61 12.31 -7.38
C GLN A 44 0.06 11.09 -6.65
N SER A 45 -0.72 10.28 -7.37
CA SER A 45 -1.23 9.01 -6.88
C SER A 45 -0.82 7.88 -7.82
N ARG A 46 -0.74 6.66 -7.27
CA ARG A 46 -0.63 5.44 -8.06
C ARG A 46 -1.62 4.41 -7.55
N THR A 47 -2.26 3.71 -8.48
CA THR A 47 -3.19 2.61 -8.20
C THR A 47 -2.58 1.31 -8.68
N THR A 48 -2.72 0.27 -7.86
CA THR A 48 -2.26 -1.07 -8.23
C THR A 48 -3.09 -1.64 -9.39
N PRO A 49 -2.54 -2.62 -10.15
CA PRO A 49 -3.39 -3.64 -10.78
C PRO A 49 -4.28 -4.34 -9.74
N PRO A 50 -5.29 -5.13 -10.16
CA PRO A 50 -5.99 -6.04 -9.25
C PRO A 50 -5.03 -6.84 -8.37
N LEU A 51 -5.32 -6.95 -7.07
CA LEU A 51 -4.41 -7.53 -6.09
C LEU A 51 -4.03 -9.00 -6.38
N ASN A 52 -4.95 -9.78 -6.96
CA ASN A 52 -4.68 -11.13 -7.45
C ASN A 52 -3.66 -11.17 -8.60
N GLU A 53 -3.66 -10.18 -9.49
CA GLU A 53 -2.73 -10.13 -10.63
C GLU A 53 -1.29 -9.83 -10.19
N ILE A 54 -1.11 -9.28 -8.98
CA ILE A 54 0.20 -9.00 -8.40
C ILE A 54 0.59 -9.98 -7.28
N GLY A 55 -0.10 -11.13 -7.19
CA GLY A 55 0.28 -12.25 -6.33
C GLY A 55 -0.30 -12.23 -4.91
N VAL A 56 -1.31 -11.40 -4.63
CA VAL A 56 -2.04 -11.46 -3.35
C VAL A 56 -3.15 -12.52 -3.44
N PRO A 57 -3.14 -13.58 -2.62
CA PRO A 57 -4.17 -14.61 -2.65
C PRO A 57 -5.44 -14.16 -1.91
N GLU A 58 -6.60 -14.68 -2.30
CA GLU A 58 -7.89 -14.45 -1.60
C GLU A 58 -7.87 -14.97 -0.14
N SER A 59 -6.97 -15.89 0.19
CA SER A 59 -6.76 -16.40 1.55
C SER A 59 -5.93 -15.46 2.45
N ALA A 60 -5.45 -14.32 1.91
CA ALA A 60 -4.71 -13.35 2.71
C ALA A 60 -5.57 -12.81 3.85
N SER A 61 -5.04 -12.88 5.07
CA SER A 61 -5.75 -12.43 6.29
C SER A 61 -5.77 -10.91 6.43
N ALA A 62 -4.80 -10.22 5.82
CA ALA A 62 -4.69 -8.77 5.78
C ALA A 62 -3.84 -8.34 4.57
N VAL A 63 -4.09 -7.14 4.06
CA VAL A 63 -3.38 -6.51 2.96
C VAL A 63 -3.13 -5.04 3.29
N THR A 64 -1.96 -4.54 2.94
CA THR A 64 -1.57 -3.14 3.20
C THR A 64 -0.53 -2.67 2.19
N PRO A 65 -0.51 -1.38 1.79
CA PRO A 65 0.65 -0.82 1.12
C PRO A 65 1.86 -0.82 2.05
N TYR A 66 3.01 -1.25 1.55
CA TYR A 66 4.30 -1.04 2.19
C TYR A 66 5.02 0.10 1.48
N GLY A 67 4.97 1.27 2.09
CA GLY A 67 5.47 2.52 1.53
C GLY A 67 6.95 2.74 1.82
N HIS A 68 7.62 3.45 0.93
CA HIS A 68 9.01 3.84 1.03
C HIS A 68 9.21 5.27 0.52
N ALA A 69 9.68 6.15 1.40
CA ALA A 69 10.23 7.44 1.01
C ALA A 69 11.63 7.20 0.42
N VAL A 70 11.88 7.65 -0.82
CA VAL A 70 13.18 7.47 -1.49
C VAL A 70 14.29 8.12 -0.65
N LEU A 71 15.35 7.36 -0.37
CA LEU A 71 16.45 7.71 0.54
C LEU A 71 16.03 7.91 2.02
N GLY A 72 14.88 7.38 2.42
CA GLY A 72 14.27 7.65 3.70
C GLY A 72 13.64 6.44 4.37
N SER A 73 12.55 6.72 5.07
CA SER A 73 11.83 5.75 5.90
C SER A 73 10.90 4.86 5.06
N SER A 74 10.62 3.67 5.57
CA SER A 74 9.59 2.78 5.05
C SER A 74 8.65 2.30 6.15
N GLY A 75 7.47 1.83 5.76
CA GLY A 75 6.48 1.37 6.72
C GLY A 75 5.18 0.89 6.09
N GLN A 76 4.46 0.08 6.86
CA GLN A 76 3.15 -0.43 6.48
C GLN A 76 2.07 0.66 6.61
N GLY A 77 1.09 0.59 5.71
CA GLY A 77 -0.14 1.34 5.82
C GLY A 77 -1.02 0.85 6.96
N THR A 78 -1.76 1.77 7.57
CA THR A 78 -2.73 1.44 8.64
C THR A 78 -4.03 2.22 8.48
N PRO A 79 -5.20 1.64 8.86
CA PRO A 79 -5.45 0.22 9.12
C PRO A 79 -5.25 -0.67 7.89
N PHE A 80 -5.22 -1.99 8.09
CA PHE A 80 -5.15 -2.97 7.00
C PHE A 80 -6.51 -3.19 6.33
N VAL A 81 -6.49 -3.67 5.08
CA VAL A 81 -7.66 -4.02 4.28
C VAL A 81 -7.65 -5.50 3.90
N GLY A 82 -8.81 -6.05 3.54
CA GLY A 82 -8.96 -7.41 3.05
C GLY A 82 -9.03 -7.41 1.53
N PHE A 83 -8.59 -8.49 0.91
CA PHE A 83 -8.70 -8.65 -0.54
C PHE A 83 -10.01 -9.34 -0.94
N SER A 84 -10.71 -8.78 -1.91
CA SER A 84 -11.85 -9.40 -2.60
C SER A 84 -11.97 -8.89 -4.04
N ASN A 85 -12.35 -9.77 -4.97
CA ASN A 85 -12.62 -9.43 -6.37
C ASN A 85 -13.99 -8.73 -6.54
N ASN A 86 -14.12 -7.51 -6.02
CA ASN A 86 -15.39 -6.79 -5.90
C ASN A 86 -15.43 -5.41 -6.59
N GLY A 87 -14.39 -5.05 -7.35
CA GLY A 87 -14.26 -3.75 -8.02
C GLY A 87 -13.94 -2.57 -7.09
N GLN A 88 -13.89 -2.78 -5.77
CA GLN A 88 -13.66 -1.70 -4.81
C GLN A 88 -12.19 -1.31 -4.72
N ILE A 89 -11.94 -0.04 -4.42
CA ILE A 89 -10.60 0.53 -4.29
C ILE A 89 -10.46 1.17 -2.91
N ALA A 90 -9.42 0.80 -2.17
CA ALA A 90 -9.00 1.50 -0.96
C ALA A 90 -8.01 2.62 -1.30
N THR A 91 -8.16 3.78 -0.68
CA THR A 91 -7.24 4.91 -0.87
C THR A 91 -6.49 5.20 0.42
N TYR A 92 -5.16 5.25 0.32
CA TYR A 92 -4.26 5.66 1.39
C TYR A 92 -3.57 6.97 1.05
N GLU A 93 -3.10 7.67 2.08
CA GLU A 93 -2.21 8.81 1.94
C GLU A 93 -0.85 8.51 2.59
N ALA A 94 0.22 8.71 1.83
CA ALA A 94 1.57 8.81 2.37
C ALA A 94 1.81 10.25 2.84
N VAL A 95 2.25 10.43 4.08
CA VAL A 95 2.43 11.73 4.73
C VAL A 95 3.81 11.85 5.39
N GLY A 96 4.12 13.05 5.88
CA GLY A 96 5.35 13.34 6.61
C GLY A 96 6.49 13.77 5.70
N THR A 97 7.71 13.61 6.20
CA THR A 97 8.96 13.91 5.47
C THR A 97 9.79 12.64 5.31
N THR A 98 10.89 12.72 4.56
CA THR A 98 11.78 11.59 4.30
C THR A 98 12.23 10.85 5.57
N ILE A 99 12.39 11.57 6.69
CA ILE A 99 12.93 11.03 7.95
C ILE A 99 11.95 11.19 9.12
N ILE A 100 11.17 12.27 9.19
CA ILE A 100 10.32 12.58 10.34
C ILE A 100 8.84 12.47 9.96
N GLY A 101 8.08 11.74 10.77
CA GLY A 101 6.62 11.67 10.67
C GLY A 101 6.11 10.87 9.47
N PHE A 102 6.95 10.01 8.88
CA PHE A 102 6.54 9.10 7.82
C PHE A 102 5.34 8.25 8.25
N GLY A 103 4.34 8.15 7.39
CA GLY A 103 3.22 7.26 7.61
C GLY A 103 2.39 7.07 6.35
N VAL A 104 1.72 5.92 6.25
CA VAL A 104 0.76 5.61 5.20
C VAL A 104 -0.57 5.28 5.87
N ARG A 105 -1.63 6.03 5.55
CA ARG A 105 -2.89 5.99 6.32
C ARG A 105 -4.09 5.82 5.39
N LEU A 106 -4.99 4.90 5.71
CA LEU A 106 -6.24 4.74 4.96
C LEU A 106 -7.11 5.99 5.15
N ILE A 107 -7.67 6.52 4.07
CA ILE A 107 -8.58 7.67 4.10
C ILE A 107 -9.98 7.35 3.57
N GLU A 108 -10.06 6.37 2.67
CA GLU A 108 -11.33 5.90 2.11
C GLU A 108 -11.23 4.41 1.88
#